data_AF-A0A6N7YUP3-F1
#
_entry.id   AF-A0A6N7YUP3-F1
#
_cell.length_a   1.000
_cell.length_b   1.000
_cell.length_c   1.000
_cell.angle_alpha   90.00
_cell.angle_beta   90.00
_cell.angle_gamma   90.00
#
_symmetry.space_group_name_H-M   'P 1'
#
loop_
_entity.id
_entity.type
_entity.pdbx_description
1 polymer ?
#
loop_
_entity_poly.entity_id
_entity_poly.type
_entity_poly.pdbx_seq_one_letter_code
_entity_poly.pdbx_strand_id
1 'polypeptide(L)'
;MAATQANASPKWECGQGAGVTSFARSPEARVYLRSRSGVLGNEPKSVVGCWRPTGKRTRIGFNDNGFDFERDRVRHVILSGRFVAYTQRHADGNNPGAGTERALGVDLETGKLVACGNAESSIDEVALTSRGAIAVLSSNRSLLQVFDVRGATTLVRRATSPISRLRVNGDRIVWRRGDRTGAARAMPASPVTAACEGVQIRPF
;
A
#
# COMPACT_ATOMS: atom_id res chain seq x y z
N MET A 1 -6.56 52.05 -12.63
CA MET A 1 -5.58 50.95 -12.52
C MET A 1 -6.24 49.83 -11.74
N ALA A 2 -6.75 48.80 -12.43
CA ALA A 2 -7.39 47.66 -11.81
C ALA A 2 -6.30 46.64 -11.46
N ALA A 3 -6.11 46.36 -10.17
CA ALA A 3 -5.23 45.30 -9.71
C ALA A 3 -5.89 43.95 -10.00
N THR A 4 -5.33 43.21 -10.95
CA THR A 4 -5.68 41.83 -11.25
C THR A 4 -5.45 41.00 -9.99
N GLN A 5 -6.53 40.56 -9.33
CA GLN A 5 -6.45 39.54 -8.29
C GLN A 5 -5.87 38.28 -8.91
N ALA A 6 -4.63 37.95 -8.52
CA ALA A 6 -4.08 36.63 -8.75
C ALA A 6 -5.01 35.64 -8.05
N ASN A 7 -5.80 34.90 -8.82
CA ASN A 7 -6.54 33.74 -8.35
C ASN A 7 -5.53 32.74 -7.78
N ALA A 8 -5.28 32.83 -6.48
CA ALA A 8 -4.59 31.78 -5.75
C ALA A 8 -5.44 30.52 -5.91
N SER A 9 -4.94 29.56 -6.70
CA SER A 9 -5.50 28.22 -6.79
C SER A 9 -5.84 27.74 -5.37
N PRO A 10 -7.06 27.25 -5.10
CA PRO A 10 -7.45 26.84 -3.77
C PRO A 10 -6.40 25.85 -3.24
N LYS A 11 -5.93 26.04 -2.01
CA LYS A 11 -5.09 25.05 -1.32
C LYS A 11 -5.92 23.78 -1.20
N TRP A 12 -5.79 22.88 -2.16
CA TRP A 12 -6.46 21.59 -2.16
C TRP A 12 -5.92 20.77 -0.98
N GLU A 13 -6.65 20.79 0.14
CA GLU A 13 -6.37 19.91 1.26
C GLU A 13 -6.43 18.44 0.81
N CYS A 14 -5.56 17.60 1.37
CA CYS A 14 -5.41 16.18 1.01
C CYS A 14 -6.75 15.45 0.75
N GLY A 15 -7.07 15.24 -0.52
CA GLY A 15 -8.24 14.46 -0.96
C GLY A 15 -9.60 15.13 -0.69
N GLN A 16 -9.66 16.46 -0.65
CA GLN A 16 -10.94 17.17 -0.75
C GLN A 16 -11.33 17.37 -2.22
N GLY A 17 -12.62 17.30 -2.52
CA GLY A 17 -13.15 17.47 -3.88
C GLY A 17 -14.16 16.40 -4.31
N ALA A 18 -14.98 16.74 -5.31
CA ALA A 18 -15.85 15.78 -5.97
C ALA A 18 -15.01 14.65 -6.59
N GLY A 19 -15.53 13.42 -6.51
CA GLY A 19 -14.92 12.25 -7.14
C GLY A 19 -13.69 11.66 -6.45
N VAL A 20 -13.52 11.90 -5.14
CA VAL A 20 -12.47 11.29 -4.31
C VAL A 20 -13.04 10.17 -3.43
N THR A 21 -12.51 8.95 -3.55
CA THR A 21 -12.84 7.83 -2.64
C THR A 21 -11.65 7.53 -1.75
N SER A 22 -11.82 7.52 -0.42
CA SER A 22 -10.71 7.27 0.51
C SER A 22 -10.53 5.79 0.80
N PHE A 23 -9.28 5.32 0.76
CA PHE A 23 -8.91 3.96 1.15
C PHE A 23 -8.46 3.87 2.61
N ALA A 24 -7.66 4.85 3.05
CA ALA A 24 -7.13 4.90 4.40
C ALA A 24 -6.94 6.35 4.85
N ARG A 25 -7.10 6.62 6.15
CA ARG A 25 -6.94 7.96 6.74
C ARG A 25 -6.34 7.89 8.13
N SER A 26 -5.48 8.84 8.44
CA SER A 26 -4.98 9.17 9.78
C SER A 26 -5.02 10.69 9.97
N PRO A 27 -4.71 11.21 11.17
CA PRO A 27 -4.59 12.65 11.38
C PRO A 27 -3.55 13.32 10.47
N GLU A 28 -2.50 12.58 10.09
CA GLU A 28 -1.31 13.09 9.39
C GLU A 28 -1.27 12.71 7.91
N ALA A 29 -2.03 11.69 7.50
CA ALA A 29 -1.98 11.19 6.12
C ALA A 29 -3.34 10.73 5.61
N ARG A 30 -3.47 10.70 4.28
CA ARG A 30 -4.65 10.15 3.61
C ARG A 30 -4.23 9.42 2.33
N VAL A 31 -4.86 8.29 2.08
CA VAL A 31 -4.74 7.55 0.82
C VAL A 31 -6.10 7.51 0.15
N TYR A 32 -6.16 7.95 -1.10
CA TYR A 32 -7.42 8.08 -1.82
C TYR A 32 -7.26 7.80 -3.31
N LEU A 33 -8.39 7.44 -3.92
CA LEU A 33 -8.56 7.32 -5.35
C LEU A 33 -8.90 8.69 -5.93
N ARG A 34 -8.24 9.05 -7.02
CA ARG A 34 -8.52 10.27 -7.77
C ARG A 34 -8.63 9.97 -9.26
N SER A 35 -9.71 10.42 -9.88
CA SER A 35 -9.86 10.51 -11.33
C SER A 35 -9.15 11.78 -11.86
N ARG A 36 -8.61 11.74 -13.09
CA ARG A 36 -8.01 12.93 -13.72
C ARG A 36 -9.04 14.03 -13.96
N SER A 37 -10.26 13.68 -14.39
CA SER A 37 -11.34 14.64 -14.63
C SER A 37 -12.13 15.07 -13.39
N GLY A 38 -11.90 14.45 -12.23
CA GLY A 38 -12.71 14.70 -11.02
C GLY A 38 -14.10 14.04 -11.04
N VAL A 39 -14.46 13.35 -12.11
CA VAL A 39 -15.67 12.53 -12.21
C VAL A 39 -15.31 11.06 -12.00
N LEU A 40 -16.05 10.35 -11.14
CA LEU A 40 -15.89 8.91 -10.93
C LEU A 40 -16.52 8.11 -12.08
N GLY A 41 -16.02 8.30 -13.30
CA GLY A 41 -16.41 7.55 -14.50
C GLY A 41 -15.46 6.38 -14.83
N ASN A 42 -15.43 6.02 -16.12
CA ASN A 42 -14.55 4.98 -16.71
C ASN A 42 -13.13 5.48 -17.04
N GLU A 43 -12.69 6.54 -16.38
CA GLU A 43 -11.33 7.05 -16.59
C GLU A 43 -10.30 6.31 -15.74
N PRO A 44 -9.03 6.28 -16.18
CA PRO A 44 -7.88 5.90 -15.35
C PRO A 44 -7.85 6.66 -14.02
N LYS A 45 -7.79 5.93 -12.92
CA LYS A 45 -7.73 6.52 -11.57
C LYS A 45 -6.35 6.28 -10.99
N SER A 46 -5.86 7.26 -10.25
CA SER A 46 -4.61 7.12 -9.49
C SER A 46 -4.92 6.90 -8.03
N VAL A 47 -4.18 5.99 -7.40
CA VAL A 47 -4.12 5.91 -5.93
C VAL A 47 -3.05 6.89 -5.46
N VAL A 48 -3.48 7.84 -4.65
CA VAL A 48 -2.66 8.96 -4.19
C VAL A 48 -2.56 8.91 -2.67
N GLY A 49 -1.34 8.85 -2.16
CA GLY A 49 -1.03 9.14 -0.77
C GLY A 49 -0.70 10.61 -0.58
N CYS A 50 -1.22 11.23 0.46
CA CYS A 50 -0.97 12.63 0.80
C CYS A 50 -0.48 12.74 2.25
N TRP A 51 0.67 13.37 2.43
CA TRP A 51 1.27 13.69 3.71
C TRP A 51 0.86 15.10 4.13
N ARG A 52 -0.04 15.21 5.11
CA ARG A 52 -0.67 16.48 5.50
C ARG A 52 0.31 17.52 6.04
N PRO A 53 1.34 17.17 6.86
CA PRO A 53 2.26 18.17 7.39
C PRO A 53 2.95 19.02 6.31
N THR A 54 3.22 18.46 5.13
CA THR A 54 3.84 19.18 4.01
C THR A 54 2.89 19.43 2.83
N GLY A 55 1.72 18.81 2.84
CA GLY A 55 0.82 18.75 1.67
C GLY A 55 1.36 17.93 0.51
N LYS A 56 2.49 17.22 0.68
CA LYS A 56 3.11 16.43 -0.38
C LYS A 56 2.20 15.29 -0.80
N ARG A 57 2.08 15.10 -2.12
CA ARG A 57 1.28 14.05 -2.73
C ARG A 57 2.18 13.10 -3.51
N THR A 58 1.92 11.82 -3.36
CA THR A 58 2.68 10.74 -3.98
C THR A 58 1.70 9.82 -4.69
N ARG A 59 1.92 9.59 -5.98
CA ARG A 59 1.20 8.55 -6.71
C ARG A 59 1.82 7.21 -6.32
N ILE A 60 1.02 6.37 -5.67
CA ILE A 60 1.45 5.05 -5.19
C ILE A 60 0.88 3.91 -6.04
N GLY A 61 -0.02 4.20 -6.97
CA GLY A 61 -0.49 3.18 -7.91
C GLY A 61 -1.54 3.70 -8.87
N PHE A 62 -1.98 2.83 -9.75
CA PHE A 62 -3.05 3.06 -10.71
C PHE A 62 -4.21 2.11 -10.44
N ASN A 63 -5.39 2.52 -10.88
CA ASN A 63 -6.61 1.74 -10.86
C ASN A 63 -7.39 2.15 -12.11
N ASP A 64 -7.23 1.40 -13.19
CA ASP A 64 -7.85 1.71 -14.47
C ASP A 64 -9.23 1.05 -14.54
N ASN A 65 -10.25 1.84 -14.86
CA ASN A 65 -11.60 1.34 -15.09
C ASN A 65 -11.87 1.25 -16.61
N GLY A 66 -11.35 0.21 -17.27
CA GLY A 66 -11.66 -0.07 -18.67
C GLY A 66 -10.84 -1.21 -19.28
N PHE A 67 -11.49 -2.37 -19.44
CA PHE A 67 -11.19 -3.48 -20.38
C PHE A 67 -9.81 -4.19 -20.43
N ASP A 68 -8.90 -3.99 -19.48
CA ASP A 68 -7.78 -4.95 -19.27
C ASP A 68 -7.73 -5.38 -17.78
N PHE A 69 -8.56 -6.36 -17.44
CA PHE A 69 -9.11 -6.61 -16.10
C PHE A 69 -8.15 -7.15 -15.03
N GLU A 70 -6.88 -7.42 -15.34
CA GLU A 70 -6.09 -8.34 -14.51
C GLU A 70 -4.71 -7.81 -14.11
N ARG A 71 -4.20 -6.76 -14.76
CA ARG A 71 -2.75 -6.55 -14.80
C ARG A 71 -2.13 -5.83 -13.60
N ASP A 72 -2.80 -4.90 -12.90
CA ASP A 72 -2.16 -4.11 -11.82
C ASP A 72 -3.16 -3.51 -10.79
N ARG A 73 -3.96 -4.35 -10.11
CA ARG A 73 -4.94 -3.84 -9.12
C ARG A 73 -4.30 -3.56 -7.76
N VAL A 74 -4.39 -2.32 -7.28
CA VAL A 74 -4.11 -1.96 -5.88
C VAL A 74 -5.19 -2.54 -4.96
N ARG A 75 -4.79 -3.33 -3.97
CA ARG A 75 -5.65 -3.91 -2.93
C ARG A 75 -5.02 -3.69 -1.55
N HIS A 76 -5.78 -4.00 -0.49
CA HIS A 76 -5.32 -3.99 0.90
C HIS A 76 -4.48 -2.75 1.29
N VAL A 77 -5.07 -1.56 1.12
CA VAL A 77 -4.40 -0.29 1.43
C VAL A 77 -4.49 0.01 2.91
N ILE A 78 -3.34 0.08 3.58
CA ILE A 78 -3.22 0.30 5.03
C ILE A 78 -2.26 1.44 5.30
N LEU A 79 -2.56 2.25 6.31
CA LEU A 79 -1.80 3.43 6.68
C LEU A 79 -1.36 3.35 8.13
N SER A 80 -0.11 3.74 8.40
CA SER A 80 0.43 3.88 9.76
C SER A 80 1.40 5.06 9.80
N GLY A 81 0.96 6.19 10.38
CA GLY A 81 1.70 7.45 10.35
C GLY A 81 1.96 7.90 8.90
N ARG A 82 3.22 8.15 8.56
CA ARG A 82 3.67 8.51 7.19
C ARG A 82 3.78 7.33 6.23
N PHE A 83 3.68 6.09 6.71
CA PHE A 83 3.85 4.91 5.86
C PHE A 83 2.51 4.41 5.34
N VAL A 84 2.48 4.03 4.07
CA VAL A 84 1.38 3.29 3.46
C VAL A 84 1.89 1.94 2.98
N ALA A 85 1.08 0.91 3.16
CA ALA A 85 1.26 -0.40 2.56
C ALA A 85 0.06 -0.69 1.66
N TYR A 86 0.31 -1.36 0.54
CA TYR A 86 -0.73 -1.85 -0.34
C TYR A 86 -0.23 -3.09 -1.07
N THR A 87 -1.16 -3.89 -1.58
CA THR A 87 -0.80 -4.99 -2.47
C THR A 87 -1.14 -4.63 -3.90
N GLN A 88 -0.39 -5.22 -4.82
CA GLN A 88 -0.59 -5.09 -6.25
C GLN A 88 -0.50 -6.48 -6.85
N ARG A 89 -1.55 -6.90 -7.55
CA ARG A 89 -1.49 -8.12 -8.37
C ARG A 89 -0.93 -7.75 -9.72
N HIS A 90 0.21 -8.33 -10.07
CA HIS A 90 0.77 -8.27 -11.42
C HIS A 90 0.31 -9.51 -12.17
N ALA A 91 -0.60 -9.39 -13.15
CA ALA A 91 -0.97 -10.55 -13.97
C ALA A 91 0.09 -10.82 -15.03
N ASP A 92 0.46 -12.09 -15.18
CA ASP A 92 1.26 -12.52 -16.32
C ASP A 92 0.40 -12.35 -17.58
N GLY A 93 0.90 -11.58 -18.54
CA GLY A 93 0.12 -11.16 -19.72
C GLY A 93 -0.45 -12.28 -20.59
N ASN A 94 -0.05 -13.54 -20.34
CA ASN A 94 -0.49 -14.75 -21.03
C ASN A 94 -1.44 -15.63 -20.21
N ASN A 95 -1.61 -15.38 -18.91
CA ASN A 95 -2.52 -16.15 -18.07
C ASN A 95 -3.10 -15.26 -16.95
N PRO A 96 -4.31 -14.72 -17.13
CA PRO A 96 -4.93 -13.84 -16.13
C PRO A 96 -5.08 -14.52 -14.75
N GLY A 97 -5.18 -15.86 -14.70
CA GLY A 97 -5.21 -16.61 -13.43
C GLY A 97 -3.84 -16.73 -12.73
N ALA A 98 -2.73 -16.54 -13.44
CA ALA A 98 -1.38 -16.58 -12.91
C ALA A 98 -0.87 -15.14 -12.75
N GLY A 99 -1.06 -14.59 -11.56
CA GLY A 99 -0.50 -13.29 -11.22
C GLY A 99 0.30 -13.39 -9.93
N THR A 100 1.48 -12.78 -9.91
CA THR A 100 2.24 -12.62 -8.68
C THR A 100 1.66 -11.44 -7.90
N GLU A 101 1.22 -11.68 -6.67
CA GLU A 101 0.82 -10.59 -5.79
C GLU A 101 2.05 -10.04 -5.06
N ARG A 102 2.20 -8.72 -5.08
CA ARG A 102 3.29 -8.02 -4.41
C ARG A 102 2.73 -7.19 -3.28
N ALA A 103 3.49 -7.08 -2.20
CA ALA A 103 3.26 -6.07 -1.18
C ALA A 103 4.28 -4.95 -1.33
N LEU A 104 3.80 -3.72 -1.24
CA LEU A 104 4.58 -2.50 -1.48
C LEU A 104 4.34 -1.53 -0.32
N GLY A 105 5.42 -0.93 0.18
CA GLY A 105 5.44 -0.01 1.30
C GLY A 105 6.09 1.29 0.88
N VAL A 106 5.41 2.41 1.07
CA VAL A 106 5.85 3.74 0.66
C VAL A 106 5.86 4.67 1.87
N ASP A 107 6.94 5.43 2.01
CA ASP A 107 6.99 6.58 2.90
C ASP A 107 6.43 7.80 2.16
N LEU A 108 5.30 8.34 2.63
CA LEU A 108 4.62 9.47 2.01
C LEU A 108 5.36 10.81 2.21
N GLU A 109 6.20 10.91 3.24
CA GLU A 109 7.02 12.09 3.47
C GLU A 109 8.12 12.19 2.39
N THR A 110 8.83 11.09 2.18
CA THR A 110 9.93 11.04 1.20
C THR A 110 9.44 10.73 -0.22
N GLY A 111 8.27 10.10 -0.35
CA GLY A 111 7.74 9.58 -1.62
C GLY A 111 8.53 8.38 -2.14
N LYS A 112 9.24 7.65 -1.26
CA LYS A 112 10.12 6.53 -1.62
C LYS A 112 9.52 5.21 -1.20
N LEU A 113 9.80 4.17 -2.00
CA LEU A 113 9.53 2.79 -1.62
C LEU A 113 10.47 2.38 -0.48
N VAL A 114 9.93 1.88 0.62
CA VAL A 114 10.69 1.50 1.83
C VAL A 114 10.63 0.01 2.15
N ALA A 115 9.66 -0.71 1.59
CA ALA A 115 9.56 -2.15 1.73
C ALA A 115 8.86 -2.73 0.51
N CYS A 116 9.29 -3.91 0.09
CA CYS A 116 8.53 -4.67 -0.87
C CYS A 116 8.89 -6.15 -0.94
N GLY A 117 7.99 -6.93 -1.53
CA GLY A 117 8.31 -8.27 -1.99
C GLY A 117 7.13 -8.97 -2.64
N ASN A 118 7.46 -10.03 -3.38
CA ASN A 118 6.49 -10.94 -3.94
C ASN A 118 5.95 -11.84 -2.82
N ALA A 119 4.64 -11.93 -2.68
CA ALA A 119 4.03 -12.96 -1.87
C ALA A 119 4.09 -14.30 -2.62
N GLU A 120 4.34 -15.38 -1.91
CA GLU A 120 4.39 -16.73 -2.50
C GLU A 120 2.99 -17.26 -2.86
N SER A 121 1.94 -16.54 -2.51
CA SER A 121 0.54 -16.87 -2.78
C SER A 121 -0.31 -15.60 -2.74
N SER A 122 -1.57 -15.66 -3.17
CA SER A 122 -2.51 -14.56 -2.98
C SER A 122 -2.58 -14.12 -1.51
N ILE A 123 -2.74 -12.82 -1.29
CA ILE A 123 -2.77 -12.18 0.01
C ILE A 123 -4.22 -11.99 0.43
N ASP A 124 -4.54 -12.33 1.67
CA ASP A 124 -5.85 -12.08 2.29
C ASP A 124 -5.78 -10.91 3.28
N GLU A 125 -4.66 -10.80 4.00
CA GLU A 125 -4.48 -9.75 4.99
C GLU A 125 -3.09 -9.15 4.91
N VAL A 126 -3.03 -7.83 5.11
CA VAL A 126 -1.80 -7.07 5.23
C VAL A 126 -1.80 -6.41 6.60
N ALA A 127 -0.63 -6.23 7.19
CA ALA A 127 -0.44 -5.34 8.33
C ALA A 127 0.80 -4.48 8.13
N LEU A 128 0.78 -3.29 8.73
CA LEU A 128 1.83 -2.29 8.58
C LEU A 128 2.30 -1.81 9.94
N THR A 129 3.61 -1.83 10.15
CA THR A 129 4.24 -1.27 11.35
C THR A 129 4.41 0.24 11.27
N SER A 130 4.56 0.87 12.44
CA SER A 130 4.89 2.30 12.52
C SER A 130 6.26 2.66 11.96
N ARG A 131 7.06 1.65 11.60
CA ARG A 131 8.38 1.79 10.97
C ARG A 131 8.40 1.37 9.51
N GLY A 132 7.23 1.18 8.89
CA GLY A 132 7.08 0.92 7.46
C GLY A 132 7.28 -0.53 7.02
N ALA A 133 7.57 -1.46 7.94
CA ALA A 133 7.62 -2.88 7.62
C ALA A 133 6.22 -3.45 7.38
N ILE A 134 6.11 -4.37 6.42
CA ILE A 134 4.85 -4.94 5.96
C ILE A 134 4.80 -6.41 6.36
N ALA A 135 3.70 -6.85 6.93
CA ALA A 135 3.40 -8.27 7.11
C ALA A 135 2.27 -8.68 6.15
N VAL A 136 2.41 -9.83 5.51
CA VAL A 136 1.39 -10.39 4.62
C VAL A 136 0.98 -11.78 5.08
N LEU A 137 -0.32 -12.03 5.07
CA LEU A 137 -0.91 -13.32 5.35
C LEU A 137 -1.54 -13.85 4.07
N SER A 138 -1.18 -15.08 3.71
CA SER A 138 -1.72 -15.76 2.54
C SER A 138 -3.24 -15.98 2.63
N SER A 139 -3.88 -16.20 1.48
CA SER A 139 -5.31 -16.47 1.37
C SER A 139 -5.79 -17.71 2.12
N ASN A 140 -4.96 -18.75 2.16
CA ASN A 140 -5.22 -19.93 2.99
C ASN A 140 -4.76 -19.75 4.45
N ARG A 141 -4.27 -18.56 4.81
CA ARG A 141 -3.79 -18.14 6.13
C ARG A 141 -2.76 -19.10 6.75
N SER A 142 -1.99 -19.80 5.90
CA SER A 142 -0.98 -20.78 6.31
C SER A 142 0.46 -20.26 6.19
N LEU A 143 0.64 -19.10 5.54
CA LEU A 143 1.93 -18.46 5.30
C LEU A 143 1.88 -17.01 5.79
N LEU A 144 2.81 -16.64 6.66
CA LEU A 144 3.02 -15.27 7.14
C LEU A 144 4.43 -14.82 6.76
N GLN A 145 4.53 -13.82 5.89
CA GLN A 145 5.79 -13.21 5.47
C GLN A 145 5.87 -11.76 5.94
N VAL A 146 7.09 -11.28 6.15
CA VAL A 146 7.40 -9.90 6.53
C VAL A 146 8.42 -9.33 5.56
N PHE A 147 8.18 -8.10 5.11
CA PHE A 147 9.08 -7.34 4.27
C PHE A 147 9.56 -6.13 5.06
N ASP A 148 10.85 -6.09 5.35
CA ASP A 148 11.54 -4.99 6.02
C ASP A 148 12.89 -4.68 5.33
N VAL A 149 13.76 -3.89 5.96
CA VAL A 149 15.11 -3.56 5.41
C VAL A 149 15.96 -4.79 5.05
N ARG A 150 15.69 -5.95 5.66
CA ARG A 150 16.41 -7.21 5.37
C ARG A 150 15.83 -7.95 4.16
N GLY A 151 14.78 -7.44 3.55
CA GLY A 151 14.01 -8.12 2.50
C GLY A 151 12.92 -9.02 3.08
N ALA A 152 12.61 -10.10 2.36
CA ALA A 152 11.54 -11.02 2.70
C ALA A 152 11.97 -12.02 3.78
N THR A 153 11.28 -12.03 4.91
CA THR A 153 11.42 -13.04 5.97
C THR A 153 10.12 -13.81 6.13
N THR A 154 10.18 -15.15 6.07
CA THR A 154 9.01 -15.98 6.38
C THR A 154 8.97 -16.28 7.88
N LEU A 155 7.92 -15.82 8.58
CA LEU A 155 7.74 -16.09 10.01
C LEU A 155 7.01 -17.40 10.27
N VAL A 156 6.06 -17.75 9.40
CA VAL A 156 5.30 -19.01 9.47
C VAL A 156 5.19 -19.55 8.05
N ARG A 157 5.56 -20.81 7.85
CA ARG A 157 5.42 -21.52 6.57
C ARG A 157 4.56 -22.76 6.79
N ARG A 158 3.56 -22.97 5.92
CA ARG A 158 2.68 -24.16 5.91
C ARG A 158 2.10 -24.48 7.29
N ALA A 159 1.45 -23.50 7.91
CA ALA A 159 0.80 -23.70 9.20
C ALA A 159 -0.26 -24.82 9.10
N THR A 160 -0.19 -25.80 10.00
CA THR A 160 -1.15 -26.91 10.09
C THR A 160 -2.53 -26.48 10.61
N SER A 161 -2.62 -25.29 11.18
CA SER A 161 -3.88 -24.62 11.51
C SER A 161 -3.80 -23.18 10.99
N PRO A 162 -4.91 -22.61 10.48
CA PRO A 162 -4.89 -21.28 9.90
C PRO A 162 -4.59 -20.22 10.95
N ILE A 163 -3.88 -19.17 10.54
CA ILE A 163 -3.69 -17.98 11.35
C ILE A 163 -5.03 -17.23 11.37
N SER A 164 -5.64 -17.15 12.54
CA SER A 164 -6.98 -16.55 12.73
C SER A 164 -6.95 -15.03 12.81
N ARG A 165 -5.80 -14.46 13.18
CA ARG A 165 -5.66 -13.04 13.50
C ARG A 165 -4.21 -12.61 13.29
N LEU A 166 -4.02 -11.52 12.56
CA LEU A 166 -2.76 -10.77 12.46
C LEU A 166 -2.98 -9.39 13.10
N ARG A 167 -2.01 -8.93 13.89
CA ARG A 167 -2.02 -7.60 14.53
C ARG A 167 -0.63 -7.02 14.57
N VAL A 168 -0.59 -5.70 14.65
CA VAL A 168 0.64 -4.95 14.83
C VAL A 168 0.52 -4.08 16.08
N ASN A 169 1.56 -4.08 16.89
CA ASN A 169 1.73 -3.19 18.03
C ASN A 169 3.12 -2.54 17.93
N GLY A 170 3.18 -1.29 17.46
CA GLY A 170 4.43 -0.61 17.14
C GLY A 170 5.19 -1.32 16.02
N ASP A 171 6.33 -1.92 16.36
CA ASP A 171 7.16 -2.74 15.47
C ASP A 171 7.01 -4.24 15.69
N ARG A 172 6.11 -4.66 16.58
CA ARG A 172 5.84 -6.07 16.86
C ARG A 172 4.66 -6.55 16.04
N ILE A 173 4.88 -7.61 15.27
CA ILE A 173 3.86 -8.37 14.57
C ILE A 173 3.43 -9.52 15.49
N VAL A 174 2.14 -9.62 15.74
CA VAL A 174 1.54 -10.64 16.62
C VAL A 174 0.50 -11.40 15.82
N TRP A 175 0.53 -12.73 15.90
CA TRP A 175 -0.44 -13.58 15.22
C TRP A 175 -0.95 -14.68 16.12
N ARG A 176 -2.19 -15.15 15.86
CA ARG A 176 -2.81 -16.24 16.61
C ARG A 176 -3.16 -17.41 15.70
N ARG A 177 -2.74 -18.61 16.10
CA ARG A 177 -3.01 -19.88 15.43
C ARG A 177 -3.53 -20.89 16.45
N GLY A 178 -4.81 -21.24 16.37
CA GLY A 178 -5.47 -21.99 17.43
C GLY A 178 -5.37 -21.25 18.77
N ASP A 179 -4.88 -21.96 19.79
CA ASP A 179 -4.59 -21.46 21.14
C ASP A 179 -3.20 -20.78 21.26
N ARG A 180 -2.32 -20.94 20.26
CA ARG A 180 -0.97 -20.38 20.30
C ARG A 180 -0.94 -18.96 19.76
N THR A 181 -0.18 -18.11 20.45
CA THR A 181 0.18 -16.77 19.99
C THR A 181 1.65 -16.75 19.62
N GLY A 182 1.95 -16.33 18.40
CA GLY A 182 3.30 -16.03 17.96
C GLY A 182 3.52 -14.53 17.88
N ALA A 183 4.78 -14.11 18.02
CA ALA A 183 5.14 -12.72 17.79
C ALA A 183 6.57 -12.58 17.30
N ALA A 184 6.81 -11.57 16.48
CA ALA A 184 8.12 -11.23 15.96
C ALA A 184 8.27 -9.70 15.91
N ARG A 185 9.50 -9.23 16.01
CA ARG A 185 9.83 -7.82 15.80
C ARG A 185 10.22 -7.62 14.34
N ALA A 186 9.57 -6.70 13.66
CA ALA A 186 9.97 -6.27 12.33
C ALA A 186 11.10 -5.25 12.46
N MET A 187 12.08 -5.33 11.56
CA MET A 187 13.07 -4.28 11.44
C MET A 187 12.43 -3.06 10.75
N PRO A 188 12.98 -1.85 10.91
CA PRO A 188 12.49 -0.71 10.15
C PRO A 188 12.59 -0.99 8.65
N ALA A 189 11.66 -0.42 7.90
CA ALA A 189 11.77 -0.33 6.46
C ALA A 189 12.83 0.72 6.09
N SER A 190 13.49 0.55 4.94
CA SER A 190 14.54 1.44 4.44
C SER A 190 14.37 1.60 2.93
N PRO A 191 14.69 2.76 2.33
CA PRO A 191 14.57 2.94 0.90
C PRO A 191 15.15 1.77 0.11
N VAL A 192 14.28 1.06 -0.62
CA VAL A 192 14.66 -0.15 -1.36
C VAL A 192 15.34 0.28 -2.65
N THR A 193 16.54 -0.25 -2.91
CA THR A 193 17.30 0.07 -4.14
C THR A 193 17.30 -1.05 -5.19
N ALA A 194 17.05 -2.31 -4.84
CA ALA A 194 17.17 -3.44 -5.78
C ALA A 194 15.99 -4.43 -5.84
N ALA A 195 15.25 -4.66 -4.74
CA ALA A 195 14.26 -5.75 -4.67
C ALA A 195 12.90 -5.47 -5.38
N CYS A 196 12.76 -4.32 -6.04
CA CYS A 196 11.52 -3.85 -6.65
C CYS A 196 11.70 -3.24 -8.03
N GLU A 197 12.57 -3.87 -8.82
CA GLU A 197 12.81 -3.47 -10.20
C GLU A 197 11.48 -3.38 -10.97
N GLY A 198 11.24 -2.23 -11.62
CA GLY A 198 10.01 -1.93 -12.36
C GLY A 198 8.90 -1.22 -11.58
N VAL A 199 8.95 -1.10 -10.25
CA VAL A 199 7.95 -0.34 -9.48
C VAL A 199 8.31 1.15 -9.49
N GLN A 200 7.46 1.98 -10.09
CA GLN A 200 7.67 3.43 -10.16
C GLN A 200 6.73 4.19 -9.23
N ILE A 201 7.28 4.71 -8.13
CA ILE A 201 6.61 5.72 -7.30
C ILE A 201 6.94 7.10 -7.87
N ARG A 202 5.93 7.94 -8.10
CA ARG A 202 6.10 9.26 -8.71
C ARG A 202 5.48 10.35 -7.83
N PRO A 203 6.09 11.54 -7.76
CA PRO A 203 5.40 12.74 -7.26
C PRO A 203 4.08 12.94 -8.03
N PHE A 204 3.04 13.41 -7.34
CA PHE A 204 1.75 13.72 -7.97
C PHE A 204 1.63 15.18 -8.37
#